data_AF-A0A7C1C1J8-F1
#
_entry.id   AF-A0A7C1C1J8-F1
#
_cell.length_a   1.000
_cell.length_b   1.000
_cell.length_c   1.000
_cell.angle_alpha   90.00
_cell.angle_beta   90.00
_cell.angle_gamma   90.00
#
_symmetry.space_group_name_H-M   'P 1'
#
loop_
_entity.id
_entity.type
_entity.pdbx_description
1 polymer ?
#
loop_
_entity_poly.entity_id
_entity_poly.type
_entity_poly.pdbx_seq_one_letter_code
_entity_poly.pdbx_strand_id
1 'polypeptide(L)'
;MSAISAKELSINEKKVLLALHKLKGKADLSSILKTSGLKSENEVTNALSWLRYKGLVTLEENVKKIYALGKEGKLLAKKGLPERRALDLLVKREGKLNLSDLKEVLEPYEIPIAVGWLKKRGWANITKEGKETLLEVTDDGKNAINTELEEEKLLKFLKKNPWSEVDENKISLLKFRKGCLDEKEITLVSAQISDKGREIIKKGITIEEEITQLSSDIIKRGLWKRRRIRPYDIHAFVSEMSRGKPHPLVELKNRVREIFLEIGFEEIEGNYVESCFWNMDVLFIPQDHPARDMQDTLY
;
A
#
# COMPACT_ATOMS: atom_id res chain seq x y z
N MET A 1 -7.93 11.10 -35.01
CA MET A 1 -7.36 11.62 -33.73
C MET A 1 -7.10 13.10 -33.91
N SER A 2 -7.96 13.95 -33.34
CA SER A 2 -7.81 15.41 -33.40
C SER A 2 -6.46 15.83 -32.78
N ALA A 3 -5.79 16.78 -33.42
CA ALA A 3 -4.59 17.39 -32.88
C ALA A 3 -4.98 18.19 -31.63
N ILE A 4 -4.62 17.68 -30.45
CA ILE A 4 -4.88 18.34 -29.16
C ILE A 4 -4.25 19.73 -29.21
N SER A 5 -5.07 20.75 -29.03
CA SER A 5 -4.65 22.15 -29.13
C SER A 5 -4.20 22.67 -27.78
N ALA A 6 -3.23 23.58 -27.74
CA ALA A 6 -2.81 24.29 -26.52
C ALA A 6 -3.99 24.97 -25.78
N LYS A 7 -5.08 25.22 -26.50
CA LYS A 7 -6.33 25.83 -26.02
C LYS A 7 -7.23 24.90 -25.20
N GLU A 8 -6.99 23.59 -25.22
CA GLU A 8 -7.73 22.56 -24.46
C GLU A 8 -7.06 22.22 -23.12
N LEU A 9 -5.90 22.82 -22.85
CA LEU A 9 -5.14 22.60 -21.64
C LEU A 9 -5.58 23.52 -20.50
N SER A 10 -5.75 22.94 -19.32
CA SER A 10 -5.98 23.68 -18.08
C SER A 10 -4.77 24.57 -17.74
N ILE A 11 -4.99 25.64 -16.96
CA ILE A 11 -3.91 26.50 -16.44
C ILE A 11 -2.84 25.68 -15.71
N ASN A 12 -3.25 24.69 -14.91
CA ASN A 12 -2.30 23.84 -14.16
C ASN A 12 -1.52 22.92 -15.10
N GLU A 13 -2.18 22.34 -16.12
CA GLU A 13 -1.53 21.53 -17.15
C GLU A 13 -0.50 22.34 -17.96
N LYS A 14 -0.85 23.58 -18.34
CA LYS A 14 0.06 24.53 -19.00
C LYS A 14 1.29 24.84 -18.14
N LYS A 15 1.09 25.13 -16.85
CA LYS A 15 2.19 25.39 -15.90
C LYS A 15 3.11 24.18 -15.73
N VAL A 16 2.55 22.98 -15.63
CA VAL A 16 3.33 21.73 -15.50
C VAL A 16 4.12 21.44 -16.78
N LEU A 17 3.53 21.60 -17.97
CA LEU A 17 4.26 21.42 -19.25
C LEU A 17 5.41 22.41 -19.40
N LEU A 18 5.19 23.69 -19.06
CA LEU A 18 6.25 24.70 -19.09
C LEU A 18 7.35 24.41 -18.06
N ALA A 19 6.99 23.92 -16.86
CA ALA A 19 7.96 23.50 -15.85
C ALA A 19 8.81 22.31 -16.33
N LEU A 20 8.18 21.29 -16.91
CA LEU A 20 8.88 20.15 -17.49
C LEU A 20 9.81 20.59 -18.63
N HIS A 21 9.41 21.56 -19.45
CA HIS A 21 10.25 22.08 -20.53
C HIS A 21 11.51 22.76 -19.99
N LYS A 22 11.37 23.59 -18.94
CA LYS A 22 12.52 24.21 -18.24
C LYS A 22 13.47 23.17 -17.64
N LEU A 23 12.93 22.05 -17.18
CA LEU A 23 13.69 20.93 -16.61
C LEU A 23 14.23 19.94 -17.66
N LYS A 24 14.38 20.37 -18.93
CA LYS A 24 14.92 19.56 -20.04
C LYS A 24 14.11 18.30 -20.38
N GLY A 25 12.85 18.23 -19.96
CA GLY A 25 11.88 17.25 -20.46
C GLY A 25 11.67 15.99 -19.64
N LYS A 26 12.42 15.75 -18.56
CA LYS A 26 12.13 14.69 -17.57
C LYS A 26 12.39 15.21 -16.16
N ALA A 27 11.43 15.05 -15.26
CA ALA A 27 11.55 15.51 -13.88
C ALA A 27 10.66 14.75 -12.90
N ASP A 28 11.05 14.77 -11.63
CA ASP A 28 10.28 14.23 -10.51
C ASP A 28 9.22 15.23 -10.02
N LEU A 29 8.19 14.72 -9.32
CA LEU A 29 7.10 15.54 -8.76
C LEU A 29 7.60 16.75 -7.96
N SER A 30 8.60 16.55 -7.10
CA SER A 30 9.15 17.60 -6.24
C SER A 30 9.84 18.72 -7.03
N SER A 31 10.51 18.38 -8.13
CA SER A 31 11.18 19.34 -9.02
C SER A 31 10.16 20.12 -9.86
N ILE A 32 9.11 19.44 -10.30
CA ILE A 32 7.98 20.05 -11.03
C ILE A 32 7.23 21.03 -10.12
N LEU A 33 6.97 20.66 -8.86
CA LEU A 33 6.32 21.53 -7.88
C LEU A 33 7.09 22.86 -7.73
N LYS A 34 8.40 22.79 -7.47
CA LYS A 34 9.26 23.97 -7.30
C LYS A 34 9.27 24.90 -8.52
N THR A 35 9.22 24.33 -9.72
CA THR A 35 9.36 25.08 -10.97
C THR A 35 8.01 25.59 -11.52
N SER A 36 6.91 24.89 -11.23
CA SER A 36 5.56 25.19 -11.74
C SER A 36 4.84 26.30 -10.97
N GLY A 37 5.26 26.58 -9.73
CA GLY A 37 4.60 27.56 -8.86
C GLY A 37 3.19 27.13 -8.42
N LEU A 38 2.93 25.82 -8.39
CA LEU A 38 1.70 25.23 -7.86
C LEU A 38 1.76 25.12 -6.32
N LYS A 39 0.60 25.09 -5.67
CA LYS A 39 0.53 25.18 -4.20
C LYS A 39 0.70 23.84 -3.50
N SER A 40 0.38 22.74 -4.19
CA SER A 40 0.38 21.39 -3.60
C SER A 40 0.85 20.34 -4.60
N GLU A 41 1.38 19.23 -4.08
CA GLU A 41 1.74 18.05 -4.88
C GLU A 41 0.52 17.44 -5.57
N ASN A 42 -0.66 17.52 -4.94
CA ASN A 42 -1.92 17.03 -5.50
C ASN A 42 -2.34 17.77 -6.78
N GLU A 43 -2.08 19.07 -6.87
CA GLU A 43 -2.34 19.83 -8.10
C GLU A 43 -1.43 19.37 -9.25
N VAL A 44 -0.17 19.05 -8.93
CA VAL A 44 0.82 18.54 -9.89
C VAL A 44 0.42 17.15 -10.37
N THR A 45 0.09 16.24 -9.45
CA THR A 45 -0.30 14.86 -9.80
C THR A 45 -1.58 14.84 -10.64
N ASN A 46 -2.59 15.63 -10.28
CA ASN A 46 -3.82 15.75 -11.07
C ASN A 46 -3.52 16.29 -12.49
N ALA A 47 -2.74 17.36 -12.60
CA ALA A 47 -2.35 17.90 -13.90
C ALA A 47 -1.56 16.88 -14.74
N LEU A 48 -0.65 16.12 -14.13
CA LEU A 48 0.09 15.05 -14.80
C LEU A 48 -0.81 13.91 -15.27
N SER A 49 -1.80 13.51 -14.49
CA SER A 49 -2.80 12.50 -14.88
C SER A 49 -3.59 12.94 -16.12
N TRP A 50 -4.04 14.21 -16.16
CA TRP A 50 -4.71 14.75 -17.35
C TRP A 50 -3.78 14.85 -18.56
N LEU A 51 -2.53 15.28 -18.36
CA LEU A 51 -1.53 15.31 -19.44
C LEU A 51 -1.20 13.92 -19.98
N ARG A 52 -1.19 12.89 -19.12
CA ARG A 52 -1.04 11.48 -19.50
C ARG A 52 -2.25 10.99 -20.30
N TYR A 53 -3.47 11.28 -19.85
CA TYR A 53 -4.69 10.95 -20.59
C TYR A 53 -4.70 11.59 -21.99
N LYS A 54 -4.25 12.85 -22.10
CA LYS A 54 -4.08 13.58 -23.37
C LYS A 54 -2.86 13.13 -24.18
N GLY A 55 -2.05 12.19 -23.69
CA GLY A 55 -0.85 11.68 -24.39
C GLY A 55 0.29 12.69 -24.55
N LEU A 56 0.32 13.74 -23.74
CA LEU A 56 1.34 14.81 -23.78
C LEU A 56 2.52 14.54 -22.86
N VAL A 57 2.33 13.66 -21.88
CA VAL A 57 3.33 13.27 -20.89
C VAL A 57 3.26 11.76 -20.69
N THR A 58 4.40 11.12 -20.57
CA THR A 58 4.54 9.74 -20.09
C THR A 58 4.94 9.78 -18.61
N LEU A 59 4.32 8.91 -17.80
CA LEU A 59 4.67 8.75 -16.39
C LEU A 59 5.41 7.42 -16.24
N GLU A 60 6.59 7.48 -15.64
CA GLU A 60 7.32 6.31 -15.17
C GLU A 60 7.17 6.23 -13.65
N GLU A 61 6.58 5.13 -13.20
CA GLU A 61 6.38 4.84 -11.79
C GLU A 61 7.42 3.81 -11.36
N ASN A 62 8.31 4.21 -10.45
CA ASN A 62 9.32 3.33 -9.87
C ASN A 62 8.97 3.09 -8.40
N VAL A 63 8.63 1.85 -8.06
CA VAL A 63 8.39 1.46 -6.68
C VAL A 63 9.73 1.24 -5.98
N LYS A 64 9.98 2.00 -4.93
CA LYS A 64 11.14 1.83 -4.07
C LYS A 64 10.72 1.31 -2.70
N LYS A 65 11.41 0.28 -2.23
CA LYS A 65 11.27 -0.21 -0.85
C LYS A 65 12.22 0.55 0.04
N ILE A 66 11.67 1.20 1.05
CA ILE A 66 12.43 1.86 2.11
C ILE A 66 12.25 1.10 3.42
N TYR A 67 13.31 1.08 4.22
CA TYR A 67 13.36 0.33 5.46
C TYR A 67 13.60 1.24 6.65
N ALA A 68 12.94 0.91 7.76
CA ALA A 68 13.19 1.53 9.07
C ALA A 68 13.39 0.45 10.13
N LEU A 69 14.02 0.80 11.25
CA LEU A 69 14.15 -0.12 12.38
C LEU A 69 12.80 -0.31 13.08
N GLY A 70 12.36 -1.57 13.16
CA GLY A 70 11.23 -1.98 13.97
C GLY A 70 11.55 -1.91 15.48
N LYS A 71 10.62 -2.38 16.31
CA LYS A 71 10.78 -2.37 17.79
C LYS A 71 12.02 -3.14 18.24
N GLU A 72 12.23 -4.34 17.69
CA GLU A 72 13.41 -5.16 18.03
C GLU A 72 14.69 -4.57 17.40
N GLY A 73 14.61 -4.07 16.17
CA GLY A 73 15.77 -3.44 15.51
C GLY A 73 16.33 -2.25 16.28
N LYS A 74 15.47 -1.44 16.91
CA LYS A 74 15.88 -0.33 17.78
C LYS A 74 16.55 -0.81 19.07
N LEU A 75 16.08 -1.92 19.64
CA LEU A 75 16.70 -2.53 20.82
C LEU A 75 18.08 -3.10 20.48
N LEU A 76 18.19 -3.80 19.36
CA LEU A 76 19.46 -4.33 18.83
C LEU A 76 20.47 -3.22 18.52
N ALA A 77 20.02 -2.10 17.94
CA ALA A 77 20.89 -0.94 17.68
C ALA A 77 21.30 -0.17 18.95
N LYS A 78 20.77 -0.53 20.14
CA LYS A 78 21.19 0.01 21.45
C LYS A 78 22.03 -0.99 22.24
N LYS A 79 21.57 -2.25 22.33
CA LYS A 79 22.22 -3.32 23.12
C LYS A 79 23.33 -4.06 22.37
N GLY A 80 23.36 -3.97 21.04
CA GLY A 80 24.21 -4.82 20.19
C GLY A 80 23.51 -6.14 19.83
N LEU A 81 24.06 -6.86 18.86
CA LEU A 81 23.51 -8.14 18.41
C LEU A 81 23.63 -9.21 19.51
N PRO A 82 22.65 -10.11 19.69
CA PRO A 82 22.68 -11.15 20.72
C PRO A 82 23.86 -12.11 20.54
N GLU A 83 24.18 -12.44 19.28
CA GLU A 83 25.32 -13.29 18.92
C GLU A 83 26.64 -12.67 19.36
N ARG A 84 26.76 -11.34 19.21
CA ARG A 84 27.97 -10.62 19.56
C ARG A 84 28.16 -10.56 21.07
N ARG A 85 27.07 -10.28 21.80
CA ARG A 85 27.04 -10.30 23.27
C ARG A 85 27.36 -11.70 23.82
N ALA A 86 26.84 -12.76 23.19
CA ALA A 86 27.17 -14.13 23.55
C ALA A 86 28.64 -14.46 23.27
N LEU A 87 29.17 -14.02 22.14
CA LEU A 87 30.57 -14.25 21.75
C LEU A 87 31.55 -13.50 22.67
N ASP A 88 31.26 -12.26 23.04
CA ASP A 88 32.07 -11.49 24.00
C ASP A 88 32.10 -12.19 25.39
N LEU A 89 30.99 -12.79 25.82
CA LEU A 89 30.91 -13.53 27.08
C LEU A 89 31.71 -14.85 26.99
N LEU A 90 31.56 -15.57 25.88
CA LEU A 90 32.29 -16.80 25.60
C LEU A 90 33.82 -16.58 25.62
N VAL A 91 34.30 -15.46 25.09
CA VAL A 91 35.73 -15.12 25.05
C VAL A 91 36.23 -14.71 26.43
N LYS A 92 35.41 -14.00 27.22
CA LYS A 92 35.75 -13.62 28.60
C LYS A 92 35.87 -14.81 29.55
N ARG A 93 35.19 -15.93 29.27
CA ARG A 93 35.26 -17.17 30.07
C ARG A 93 36.11 -18.26 29.40
N GLU A 94 37.22 -17.87 28.79
CA GLU A 94 38.25 -18.79 28.25
C GLU A 94 37.75 -19.77 27.16
N GLY A 95 36.62 -19.47 26.52
CA GLY A 95 36.13 -20.21 25.36
C GLY A 95 35.25 -21.42 25.67
N LYS A 96 34.85 -21.65 26.93
CA LYS A 96 33.84 -22.66 27.30
C LYS A 96 32.74 -22.05 28.16
N LEU A 97 31.48 -22.26 27.77
CA LEU A 97 30.35 -21.72 28.52
C LEU A 97 29.14 -22.64 28.53
N ASN A 98 28.45 -22.71 29.66
CA ASN A 98 27.16 -23.37 29.78
C ASN A 98 26.03 -22.47 29.28
N LEU A 99 25.00 -23.07 28.66
CA LEU A 99 23.80 -22.34 28.21
C LEU A 99 23.11 -21.55 29.34
N SER A 100 23.25 -21.98 30.59
CA SER A 100 22.70 -21.30 31.78
C SER A 100 23.34 -19.93 32.02
N ASP A 101 24.63 -19.79 31.72
CA ASP A 101 25.42 -18.58 31.97
C ASP A 101 25.10 -17.49 30.93
N LEU A 102 24.56 -17.85 29.76
CA LEU A 102 24.09 -16.87 28.78
C LEU A 102 22.94 -16.00 29.30
N LYS A 103 22.22 -16.44 30.34
CA LYS A 103 21.18 -15.64 31.00
C LYS A 103 21.73 -14.39 31.70
N GLU A 104 23.03 -14.34 32.00
CA GLU A 104 23.66 -13.16 32.61
C GLU A 104 23.64 -11.95 31.66
N VAL A 105 23.71 -12.20 30.35
CA VAL A 105 23.84 -11.16 29.35
C VAL A 105 22.68 -11.14 28.37
N LEU A 106 21.97 -12.25 28.13
CA LEU A 106 20.87 -12.35 27.17
C LEU A 106 19.54 -12.65 27.84
N GLU A 107 18.47 -12.09 27.27
CA GLU A 107 17.10 -12.44 27.69
C GLU A 107 16.74 -13.88 27.29
N PRO A 108 15.81 -14.56 27.99
CA PRO A 108 15.45 -15.95 27.69
C PRO A 108 15.03 -16.22 26.24
N TYR A 109 14.41 -15.25 25.57
CA TYR A 109 14.01 -15.35 24.16
C TYR A 109 15.18 -15.09 23.18
N GLU A 110 16.24 -14.40 23.61
CA GLU A 110 17.43 -14.11 22.80
C GLU A 110 18.40 -15.30 22.74
N ILE A 111 18.39 -16.18 23.75
CA ILE A 111 19.33 -17.32 23.87
C ILE A 111 19.22 -18.29 22.69
N PRO A 112 18.02 -18.80 22.29
CA PRO A 112 17.92 -19.71 21.15
C PRO A 112 18.33 -19.05 19.83
N ILE A 113 18.09 -17.74 19.69
CA ILE A 113 18.46 -16.95 18.52
C ILE A 113 19.98 -16.84 18.45
N ALA A 114 20.63 -16.44 19.53
CA ALA A 114 22.09 -16.32 19.60
C ALA A 114 22.78 -17.66 19.30
N VAL A 115 22.32 -18.77 19.91
CA VAL A 115 22.88 -20.10 19.69
C VAL A 115 22.70 -20.57 18.24
N GLY A 116 21.52 -20.35 17.66
CA GLY A 116 21.23 -20.74 16.28
C GLY A 116 22.15 -20.04 15.27
N TRP A 117 22.43 -18.76 15.48
CA TRP A 117 23.31 -18.01 14.62
C TRP A 117 24.80 -18.26 14.88
N LEU A 118 25.22 -18.44 16.13
CA LEU A 118 26.60 -18.85 16.48
C LEU A 118 27.00 -20.14 15.76
N LYS A 119 26.08 -21.11 15.72
CA LYS A 119 26.27 -22.36 14.96
C LYS A 119 26.27 -22.12 13.44
N LYS A 120 25.33 -21.32 12.93
CA LYS A 120 25.19 -21.04 11.49
C LYS A 120 26.41 -20.32 10.90
N ARG A 121 27.08 -19.48 11.69
CA ARG A 121 28.30 -18.76 11.30
C ARG A 121 29.58 -19.49 11.67
N GLY A 122 29.48 -20.64 12.35
CA GLY A 122 30.63 -21.43 12.77
C GLY A 122 31.48 -20.79 13.86
N TRP A 123 30.94 -19.82 14.63
CA TRP A 123 31.67 -19.13 15.70
C TRP A 123 31.74 -19.91 17.01
N ALA A 124 30.82 -20.85 17.21
CA ALA A 124 30.84 -21.75 18.36
C ALA A 124 30.32 -23.14 17.99
N ASN A 125 31.00 -24.16 18.51
CA ASN A 125 30.56 -25.55 18.48
C ASN A 125 29.72 -25.87 19.71
N ILE A 126 28.70 -26.69 19.52
CA ILE A 126 27.79 -27.11 20.59
C ILE A 126 28.13 -28.56 20.93
N THR A 127 28.73 -28.78 22.10
CA THR A 127 29.02 -30.12 22.63
C THR A 127 28.07 -30.41 23.80
N LYS A 128 27.58 -31.65 23.89
CA LYS A 128 26.74 -32.10 25.02
C LYS A 128 27.60 -32.99 25.92
N GLU A 129 27.88 -32.53 27.13
CA GLU A 129 28.44 -33.36 28.20
C GLU A 129 27.33 -33.60 29.25
N GLY A 130 26.72 -34.79 29.20
CA GLY A 130 25.68 -35.17 30.17
C GLY A 130 24.40 -34.35 30.07
N LYS A 131 24.00 -33.67 31.17
CA LYS A 131 22.81 -32.79 31.24
C LYS A 131 23.08 -31.34 30.82
N GLU A 132 24.34 -30.99 30.58
CA GLU A 132 24.76 -29.62 30.28
C GLU A 132 25.20 -29.51 28.81
N THR A 133 24.85 -28.38 28.20
CA THR A 133 25.24 -28.08 26.81
C THR A 133 26.30 -26.99 26.86
N LEU A 134 27.50 -27.36 26.40
CA LEU A 134 28.68 -26.51 26.37
C LEU A 134 28.80 -25.86 25.00
N LEU A 135 29.17 -24.58 25.01
CA LEU A 135 29.52 -23.80 23.83
C LEU A 135 31.04 -23.62 23.84
N GLU A 136 31.71 -24.13 22.82
CA GLU A 136 33.14 -23.95 22.61
C GLU A 136 33.40 -22.99 21.45
N VAL A 137 34.22 -21.96 21.67
CA VAL A 137 34.54 -20.95 20.64
C VAL A 137 35.50 -21.54 19.61
N THR A 138 35.21 -21.33 18.33
CA THR A 138 36.10 -21.70 17.22
C THR A 138 37.11 -20.58 16.92
N ASP A 139 38.16 -20.88 16.17
CA ASP A 139 39.15 -19.87 15.76
C ASP A 139 38.52 -18.76 14.88
N ASP A 140 37.49 -19.11 14.10
CA ASP A 140 36.66 -18.14 13.35
C ASP A 140 35.87 -17.21 14.27
N GLY A 141 35.40 -17.72 15.42
CA GLY A 141 34.75 -16.91 16.45
C GLY A 141 35.71 -15.89 17.09
N LYS A 142 36.97 -16.27 17.32
CA LYS A 142 38.00 -15.35 17.84
C LYS A 142 38.34 -14.25 16.83
N ASN A 143 38.43 -14.59 15.56
CA ASN A 143 38.66 -13.61 14.49
C ASN A 143 37.46 -12.68 14.29
N ALA A 144 36.23 -13.19 14.45
CA ALA A 144 35.01 -12.42 14.31
C ALA A 144 34.95 -11.23 15.28
N ILE A 145 35.60 -11.30 16.46
CA ILE A 145 35.68 -10.21 17.46
C ILE A 145 36.29 -8.93 16.87
N ASN A 146 37.23 -9.04 15.95
CA ASN A 146 37.89 -7.85 15.41
C ASN A 146 37.22 -7.29 14.15
N THR A 147 36.25 -8.01 13.59
CA THR A 147 35.48 -7.60 12.41
C THR A 147 34.10 -7.08 12.78
N GLU A 148 33.81 -5.85 12.36
CA GLU A 148 32.47 -5.26 12.48
C GLU A 148 31.55 -5.83 11.40
N LEU A 149 30.42 -6.42 11.82
CA LEU A 149 29.46 -7.05 10.93
C LEU A 149 28.73 -6.01 10.07
N GLU A 150 28.40 -6.37 8.82
CA GLU A 150 27.59 -5.51 7.96
C GLU A 150 26.22 -5.21 8.57
N GLU A 151 25.65 -6.15 9.32
CA GLU A 151 24.40 -5.97 10.08
C GLU A 151 24.51 -4.86 11.14
N GLU A 152 25.64 -4.76 11.83
CA GLU A 152 25.86 -3.72 12.84
C GLU A 152 26.02 -2.35 12.19
N LYS A 153 26.70 -2.29 11.04
CA LYS A 153 26.80 -1.07 10.21
C LYS A 153 25.42 -0.62 9.72
N LEU A 154 24.59 -1.56 9.27
CA LEU A 154 23.22 -1.30 8.82
C LEU A 154 22.31 -0.85 9.96
N LEU A 155 22.39 -1.47 11.13
CA LEU A 155 21.63 -1.05 12.31
C LEU A 155 22.04 0.37 12.75
N LYS A 156 23.33 0.70 12.73
CA LYS A 156 23.82 2.06 13.01
C LYS A 156 23.36 3.06 11.96
N PHE A 157 23.36 2.68 10.68
CA PHE A 157 22.91 3.51 9.58
C PHE A 157 21.40 3.80 9.65
N LEU A 158 20.56 2.78 9.80
CA LEU A 158 19.10 2.91 9.89
C LEU A 158 18.65 3.61 11.19
N LYS A 159 19.48 3.57 12.25
CA LYS A 159 19.25 4.36 13.47
C LYS A 159 19.44 5.86 13.23
N LYS A 160 20.42 6.25 12.39
CA LYS A 160 20.68 7.65 12.03
C LYS A 160 19.73 8.15 10.94
N ASN A 161 19.44 7.31 9.96
CA ASN A 161 18.60 7.64 8.80
C ASN A 161 17.43 6.65 8.70
N PRO A 162 16.34 6.86 9.46
CA PRO A 162 15.14 6.04 9.31
C PRO A 162 14.55 6.22 7.91
N TRP A 163 13.92 5.17 7.35
CA TRP A 163 13.27 5.18 6.04
C TRP A 163 14.22 5.39 4.86
N SER A 164 15.34 4.67 4.87
CA SER A 164 16.35 4.74 3.81
C SER A 164 16.26 3.56 2.83
N GLU A 165 16.67 3.82 1.60
CA GLU A 165 16.90 2.78 0.59
C GLU A 165 18.20 2.03 0.90
N VAL A 166 18.13 0.71 0.91
CA VAL A 166 19.26 -0.17 1.22
C VAL A 166 19.13 -1.42 0.33
N ASP A 167 20.26 -1.94 -0.14
CA ASP A 167 20.31 -3.13 -1.00
C ASP A 167 19.57 -4.33 -0.38
N GLU A 168 18.68 -4.98 -1.13
CA GLU A 168 17.91 -6.15 -0.66
C GLU A 168 18.84 -7.30 -0.21
N ASN A 169 20.00 -7.47 -0.86
CA ASN A 169 20.99 -8.49 -0.50
C ASN A 169 21.54 -8.31 0.91
N LYS A 170 21.76 -7.06 1.34
CA LYS A 170 22.30 -6.71 2.66
C LYS A 170 21.24 -6.80 3.75
N ILE A 171 19.98 -6.55 3.41
CA ILE A 171 18.84 -6.61 4.34
C ILE A 171 18.33 -8.04 4.55
N SER A 172 18.57 -8.95 3.62
CA SER A 172 18.08 -10.34 3.67
C SER A 172 18.25 -10.98 5.05
N LEU A 173 19.43 -10.85 5.66
CA LEU A 173 19.77 -11.39 6.98
C LEU A 173 18.99 -10.73 8.13
N LEU A 174 18.74 -9.41 8.04
CA LEU A 174 17.96 -8.66 9.03
C LEU A 174 16.45 -8.90 8.87
N LYS A 175 15.96 -9.17 7.64
CA LYS A 175 14.56 -9.56 7.37
C LYS A 175 14.20 -10.91 8.00
N PHE A 176 15.13 -11.86 8.06
CA PHE A 176 14.89 -13.14 8.74
C PHE A 176 14.64 -12.98 10.24
N ARG A 177 15.13 -11.89 10.85
CA ARG A 177 14.86 -11.59 12.25
C ARG A 177 13.49 -10.89 12.35
N LYS A 178 12.51 -11.60 12.92
CA LYS A 178 11.14 -11.08 13.12
C LYS A 178 11.19 -9.73 13.84
N GLY A 179 10.41 -8.74 13.38
CA GLY A 179 10.27 -7.45 14.07
C GLY A 179 11.51 -6.52 14.05
N CYS A 180 12.58 -6.89 13.34
CA CYS A 180 13.78 -6.06 13.23
C CYS A 180 13.63 -4.88 12.28
N LEU A 181 12.85 -5.04 11.20
CA LEU A 181 12.67 -4.03 10.17
C LEU A 181 11.19 -3.82 9.89
N ASP A 182 10.81 -2.54 9.77
CA ASP A 182 9.56 -2.12 9.17
C ASP A 182 9.86 -1.77 7.71
N GLU A 183 9.03 -2.27 6.78
CA GLU A 183 9.16 -1.98 5.35
C GLU A 183 8.00 -1.12 4.86
N LYS A 184 8.32 -0.18 3.98
CA LYS A 184 7.32 0.65 3.30
C LYS A 184 7.68 0.78 1.84
N GLU A 185 6.68 0.68 0.99
CA GLU A 185 6.81 0.93 -0.44
C GLU A 185 6.44 2.39 -0.71
N ILE A 186 7.33 3.10 -1.41
CA ILE A 186 7.06 4.44 -1.92
C ILE A 186 7.14 4.37 -3.44
N THR A 187 6.09 4.85 -4.10
CA THR A 187 6.08 5.03 -5.55
C THR A 187 6.68 6.38 -5.88
N LEU A 188 7.84 6.39 -6.54
CA LEU A 188 8.42 7.59 -7.12
C LEU A 188 7.90 7.74 -8.55
N VAL A 189 7.19 8.84 -8.81
CA VAL A 189 6.66 9.16 -10.12
C VAL A 189 7.57 10.19 -10.80
N SER A 190 8.13 9.81 -11.94
CA SER A 190 8.85 10.73 -12.82
C SER A 190 8.01 10.97 -14.09
N ALA A 191 7.95 12.22 -14.52
CA ALA A 191 7.19 12.62 -15.70
C ALA A 191 8.14 13.01 -16.82
N GLN A 192 7.87 12.50 -18.03
CA GLN A 192 8.61 12.83 -19.24
C GLN A 192 7.68 13.41 -20.31
N ILE A 193 8.11 14.49 -20.96
CA ILE A 193 7.33 15.11 -22.03
C ILE A 193 7.39 14.23 -23.28
N SER A 194 6.23 13.93 -23.87
CA SER A 194 6.14 13.22 -25.16
C SER A 194 6.42 14.17 -26.34
N ASP A 195 6.62 13.61 -27.54
CA ASP A 195 6.85 14.42 -28.75
C ASP A 195 5.68 15.38 -29.03
N LYS A 196 4.44 14.91 -28.81
CA LYS A 196 3.22 15.74 -28.90
C LYS A 196 3.25 16.90 -27.90
N GLY A 197 3.72 16.66 -26.67
CA GLY A 197 3.88 17.71 -25.67
C GLY A 197 4.89 18.78 -26.11
N ARG A 198 6.01 18.37 -26.73
CA ARG A 198 7.02 19.29 -27.28
C ARG A 198 6.49 20.14 -28.43
N GLU A 199 5.67 19.56 -29.31
CA GLU A 199 5.02 20.30 -30.40
C GLU A 199 4.07 21.39 -29.87
N ILE A 200 3.30 21.10 -28.83
CA ILE A 200 2.40 22.08 -28.20
C ILE A 200 3.19 23.23 -27.59
N ILE A 201 4.31 22.94 -26.93
CA ILE A 201 5.20 23.97 -26.37
C ILE A 201 5.77 24.85 -27.48
N LYS A 202 6.21 24.27 -28.61
CA LYS A 202 6.71 25.02 -29.77
C LYS A 202 5.68 25.95 -30.40
N LYS A 203 4.39 25.56 -30.38
CA LYS A 203 3.27 26.39 -30.86
C LYS A 203 2.98 27.61 -29.95
N GLY A 204 3.59 27.66 -28.77
CA GLY A 204 3.42 28.73 -27.79
C GLY A 204 2.24 28.45 -26.85
N ILE A 205 2.50 28.51 -25.53
CA ILE A 205 1.49 28.34 -24.50
C ILE A 205 1.22 29.71 -23.88
N THR A 206 0.04 30.29 -24.16
CA THR A 206 -0.44 31.46 -23.42
C THR A 206 -1.25 31.02 -22.20
N ILE A 207 -0.91 31.60 -21.05
CA ILE A 207 -1.68 31.46 -19.81
C ILE A 207 -2.62 32.65 -19.75
N GLU A 208 -3.88 32.42 -20.08
CA GLU A 208 -4.96 33.39 -19.95
C GLU A 208 -5.89 32.95 -18.82
N GLU A 209 -6.46 33.91 -18.09
CA GLU A 209 -7.49 33.62 -17.09
C GLU A 209 -8.79 33.23 -17.79
N GLU A 210 -9.12 31.95 -17.77
CA GLU A 210 -10.36 31.41 -18.32
C GLU A 210 -11.43 31.30 -17.23
N ILE A 211 -12.69 31.53 -17.61
CA ILE A 211 -13.85 31.29 -16.73
C ILE A 211 -14.14 29.78 -16.76
N THR A 212 -13.96 29.10 -15.63
CA THR A 212 -14.27 27.67 -15.46
C THR A 212 -15.74 27.45 -15.11
N GLN A 213 -16.27 28.24 -14.19
CA GLN A 213 -17.67 28.18 -13.76
C GLN A 213 -18.29 29.57 -13.84
N LEU A 214 -19.47 29.65 -14.45
CA LEU A 214 -20.27 30.87 -14.47
C LEU A 214 -20.88 31.08 -13.09
N SER A 215 -20.46 32.16 -12.40
CA SER A 215 -21.06 32.62 -11.15
C SER A 215 -22.02 33.78 -11.39
N SER A 216 -22.92 34.03 -10.43
CA SER A 216 -23.87 35.15 -10.49
C SER A 216 -23.16 36.50 -10.67
N ASP A 217 -22.02 36.70 -10.00
CA ASP A 217 -21.21 37.93 -10.10
C ASP A 217 -20.59 38.12 -11.49
N ILE A 218 -20.10 37.04 -12.11
CA ILE A 218 -19.53 37.06 -13.47
C ILE A 218 -20.60 37.47 -14.49
N ILE A 219 -21.83 36.97 -14.32
CA ILE A 219 -22.97 37.30 -15.17
C ILE A 219 -23.34 38.77 -14.99
N LYS A 220 -23.55 39.23 -13.74
CA LYS A 220 -23.91 40.62 -13.42
C LYS A 220 -22.88 41.64 -13.91
N ARG A 221 -21.58 41.33 -13.78
CA ARG A 221 -20.48 42.23 -14.22
C ARG A 221 -20.17 42.14 -15.71
N GLY A 222 -20.83 41.25 -16.46
CA GLY A 222 -20.58 41.07 -17.90
C GLY A 222 -19.19 40.54 -18.25
N LEU A 223 -18.47 39.95 -17.28
CA LEU A 223 -17.10 39.44 -17.46
C LEU A 223 -17.04 38.29 -18.47
N TRP A 224 -18.12 37.52 -18.60
CA TRP A 224 -18.27 36.44 -19.58
C TRP A 224 -18.20 36.89 -21.04
N LYS A 225 -18.43 38.19 -21.32
CA LYS A 225 -18.28 38.75 -22.68
C LYS A 225 -16.83 39.07 -23.04
N ARG A 226 -16.01 39.36 -22.03
CA ARG A 226 -14.62 39.82 -22.21
C ARG A 226 -13.59 38.71 -21.99
N ARG A 227 -13.93 37.69 -21.20
CA ARG A 227 -13.06 36.56 -20.89
C ARG A 227 -13.55 35.30 -21.60
N ARG A 228 -12.60 34.45 -21.99
CA ARG A 228 -12.90 33.17 -22.62
C ARG A 228 -13.51 32.21 -21.60
N ILE A 229 -14.63 31.59 -21.95
CA ILE A 229 -15.21 30.48 -21.19
C ILE A 229 -14.51 29.20 -21.64
N ARG A 230 -14.04 28.41 -20.68
CA ARG A 230 -13.40 27.13 -20.97
C ARG A 230 -14.43 26.16 -21.57
N PRO A 231 -14.16 25.52 -22.72
CA PRO A 231 -15.07 24.53 -23.27
C PRO A 231 -15.18 23.33 -22.32
N TYR A 232 -16.40 22.81 -22.18
CA TYR A 232 -16.68 21.63 -21.36
C TYR A 232 -16.25 20.36 -22.11
N ASP A 233 -15.57 19.45 -21.41
CA ASP A 233 -15.19 18.15 -21.96
C ASP A 233 -16.33 17.15 -21.75
N ILE A 234 -17.00 16.77 -22.84
CA ILE A 234 -18.15 15.86 -22.82
C ILE A 234 -17.71 14.42 -22.54
N HIS A 235 -16.43 14.09 -22.75
CA HIS A 235 -15.89 12.76 -22.51
C HIS A 235 -15.33 12.57 -21.11
N ALA A 236 -15.28 13.63 -20.29
CA ALA A 236 -14.78 13.55 -18.93
C ALA A 236 -15.70 12.66 -18.06
N PHE A 237 -15.08 11.87 -17.19
CA PHE A 237 -15.80 11.09 -16.19
C PHE A 237 -16.52 12.04 -15.22
N VAL A 238 -17.81 11.82 -15.04
CA VAL A 238 -18.63 12.53 -14.06
C VAL A 238 -18.85 11.60 -12.86
N SER A 239 -18.85 12.15 -11.65
CA SER A 239 -19.21 11.36 -10.48
C SER A 239 -20.64 10.87 -10.63
N GLU A 240 -20.85 9.55 -10.50
CA GLU A 240 -22.19 9.01 -10.48
C GLU A 240 -22.94 9.53 -9.24
N MET A 241 -24.13 10.08 -9.45
CA MET A 241 -25.03 10.37 -8.35
C MET A 241 -25.66 9.06 -7.88
N SER A 242 -25.31 8.63 -6.67
CA SER A 242 -25.93 7.46 -6.05
C SER A 242 -27.42 7.72 -5.83
N ARG A 243 -28.27 6.95 -6.49
CA ARG A 243 -29.72 6.91 -6.24
C ARG A 243 -30.03 5.73 -5.33
N GLY A 244 -31.09 5.84 -4.51
CA GLY A 244 -31.60 4.70 -3.77
C GLY A 244 -31.99 3.58 -4.74
N LYS A 245 -31.50 2.36 -4.49
CA LYS A 245 -31.83 1.17 -5.28
C LYS A 245 -32.64 0.21 -4.41
N PRO A 246 -33.70 -0.44 -4.94
CA PRO A 246 -34.38 -1.51 -4.20
C PRO A 246 -33.44 -2.69 -3.99
N HIS A 247 -33.73 -3.52 -2.98
CA HIS A 247 -33.01 -4.77 -2.79
C HIS A 247 -33.30 -5.72 -3.97
N PRO A 248 -32.30 -6.40 -4.57
CA PRO A 248 -32.51 -7.25 -5.75
C PRO A 248 -33.60 -8.32 -5.58
N LEU A 249 -33.71 -8.91 -4.39
CA LEU A 249 -34.75 -9.91 -4.09
C LEU A 249 -36.16 -9.31 -4.13
N VAL A 250 -36.33 -8.05 -3.73
CA VAL A 250 -37.63 -7.35 -3.78
C VAL A 250 -38.01 -7.06 -5.22
N GLU A 251 -37.05 -6.62 -6.03
CA GLU A 251 -37.24 -6.41 -7.47
C GLU A 251 -37.67 -7.72 -8.17
N LEU A 252 -36.98 -8.82 -7.87
CA LEU A 252 -37.34 -10.13 -8.41
C LEU A 252 -38.72 -10.60 -7.95
N LYS A 253 -39.03 -10.46 -6.65
CA LYS A 253 -40.35 -10.81 -6.08
C LYS A 253 -41.46 -10.06 -6.79
N ASN A 254 -41.30 -8.75 -6.97
CA ASN A 254 -42.29 -7.91 -7.64
C ASN A 254 -42.48 -8.32 -9.10
N ARG A 255 -41.41 -8.62 -9.82
CA ARG A 255 -41.48 -9.08 -11.20
C ARG A 255 -42.24 -10.41 -11.33
N VAL A 256 -41.96 -11.37 -10.46
CA VAL A 256 -42.69 -12.66 -10.46
C VAL A 256 -44.16 -12.41 -10.14
N ARG A 257 -44.45 -11.57 -9.14
CA ARG A 257 -45.82 -11.21 -8.77
C ARG A 257 -46.59 -10.58 -9.94
N GLU A 258 -45.99 -9.63 -10.66
CA GLU A 258 -46.60 -8.99 -11.83
C GLU A 258 -46.98 -10.01 -12.91
N ILE A 259 -46.09 -10.96 -13.21
CA ILE A 259 -46.38 -12.03 -14.19
C ILE A 259 -47.60 -12.85 -13.78
N PHE A 260 -47.71 -13.25 -12.51
CA PHE A 260 -48.85 -14.05 -12.03
C PHE A 260 -50.16 -13.25 -12.03
N LEU A 261 -50.11 -11.96 -11.68
CA LEU A 261 -51.27 -11.08 -11.77
C LEU A 261 -51.76 -10.92 -13.22
N GLU A 262 -50.83 -10.81 -14.18
CA GLU A 262 -51.15 -10.69 -15.62
C GLU A 262 -51.86 -11.92 -16.19
N ILE A 263 -51.57 -13.13 -15.68
CA ILE A 263 -52.23 -14.38 -16.08
C ILE A 263 -53.52 -14.66 -15.28
N GLY A 264 -53.97 -13.71 -14.44
CA GLY A 264 -55.25 -13.77 -13.74
C GLY A 264 -55.23 -14.49 -12.40
N PHE A 265 -54.06 -14.72 -11.80
CA PHE A 265 -53.96 -15.26 -10.45
C PHE A 265 -54.15 -14.13 -9.42
N GLU A 266 -54.65 -14.49 -8.23
CA GLU A 266 -54.81 -13.59 -7.10
C GLU A 266 -53.69 -13.81 -6.06
N GLU A 267 -53.18 -12.73 -5.48
CA GLU A 267 -52.15 -12.79 -4.44
C GLU A 267 -52.80 -13.10 -3.08
N ILE A 268 -52.23 -14.07 -2.36
CA ILE A 268 -52.64 -14.44 -1.00
C ILE A 268 -51.42 -14.30 -0.08
N GLU A 269 -51.60 -13.67 1.07
CA GLU A 269 -50.58 -13.57 2.12
C GLU A 269 -50.82 -14.62 3.21
N GLY A 270 -49.75 -15.21 3.72
CA GLY A 270 -49.76 -16.19 4.83
C GLY A 270 -48.91 -15.73 6.01
N ASN A 271 -48.97 -16.45 7.13
CA ASN A 271 -48.17 -16.11 8.29
C ASN A 271 -46.75 -16.71 8.18
N TYR A 272 -45.81 -16.15 8.94
CA TYR A 272 -44.46 -16.73 9.06
C TYR A 272 -44.42 -18.00 9.91
N VAL A 273 -45.37 -18.14 10.85
CA VAL A 273 -45.50 -19.30 11.73
C VAL A 273 -46.82 -19.97 11.40
N GLU A 274 -46.75 -21.21 10.96
CA GLU A 274 -47.91 -22.00 10.56
C GLU A 274 -48.02 -23.27 11.41
N SER A 275 -49.23 -23.75 11.62
CA SER A 275 -49.42 -25.01 12.37
C SER A 275 -48.94 -26.18 11.53
N CYS A 276 -48.38 -27.20 12.19
CA CYS A 276 -47.95 -28.43 11.51
C CYS A 276 -49.09 -29.12 10.76
N PHE A 277 -50.33 -28.93 11.22
CA PHE A 277 -51.51 -29.40 10.53
C PHE A 277 -51.65 -28.76 9.13
N TRP A 278 -51.60 -27.43 9.03
CA TRP A 278 -51.75 -26.73 7.74
C TRP A 278 -50.53 -26.87 6.83
N ASN A 279 -49.31 -26.84 7.39
CA ASN A 279 -48.08 -26.90 6.59
C ASN A 279 -47.74 -28.31 6.08
N MET A 280 -48.29 -29.37 6.69
CA MET A 280 -47.88 -30.76 6.39
C MET A 280 -49.06 -31.73 6.27
N ASP A 281 -49.95 -31.82 7.27
CA ASP A 281 -51.01 -32.85 7.28
C ASP A 281 -52.03 -32.66 6.17
N VAL A 282 -52.47 -31.42 5.95
CA VAL A 282 -53.41 -31.06 4.87
C VAL A 282 -52.80 -31.29 3.48
N LEU A 283 -51.47 -31.23 3.38
CA LEU A 283 -50.72 -31.50 2.15
C LEU A 283 -50.35 -32.99 1.99
N PHE A 284 -50.92 -33.87 2.82
CA PHE A 284 -50.71 -35.32 2.81
C PHE A 284 -49.24 -35.75 3.03
N ILE A 285 -48.48 -34.96 3.79
CA ILE A 285 -47.11 -35.33 4.21
C ILE A 285 -47.20 -36.26 5.44
N PRO A 286 -46.68 -37.52 5.38
CA PRO A 286 -46.74 -38.47 6.50
C PRO A 286 -46.08 -37.95 7.77
N GLN A 287 -46.50 -38.42 8.95
CA GLN A 287 -45.90 -38.02 10.26
C GLN A 287 -44.42 -38.40 10.37
N ASP A 288 -44.03 -39.54 9.81
CA ASP A 288 -42.65 -40.03 9.84
C ASP A 288 -41.79 -39.47 8.68
N HIS A 289 -42.27 -38.45 7.97
CA HIS A 289 -41.54 -37.87 6.85
C HIS A 289 -40.32 -37.07 7.36
N PRO A 290 -39.12 -37.25 6.79
CA PRO A 290 -37.88 -36.62 7.28
C PRO A 290 -37.94 -35.09 7.33
N ALA A 291 -38.70 -34.45 6.42
CA ALA A 291 -38.90 -32.99 6.45
C ALA A 291 -39.57 -32.45 7.74
N ARG A 292 -40.13 -33.30 8.60
CA ARG A 292 -40.69 -32.91 9.91
C ARG A 292 -39.66 -32.95 11.04
N ASP A 293 -38.44 -33.40 10.75
CA ASP A 293 -37.38 -33.45 11.76
C ASP A 293 -36.93 -32.03 12.15
N MET A 294 -36.45 -31.86 13.38
CA MET A 294 -36.00 -30.55 13.92
C MET A 294 -34.82 -29.95 13.16
N GLN A 295 -34.12 -30.76 12.36
CA GLN A 295 -33.01 -30.31 11.52
C GLN A 295 -33.50 -29.57 10.27
N ASP A 296 -34.68 -29.94 9.75
CA ASP A 296 -35.24 -29.41 8.51
C ASP A 296 -36.33 -28.36 8.76
N THR A 297 -37.10 -28.50 9.85
CA THR A 297 -38.17 -27.56 10.23
C THR A 297 -37.87 -26.91 11.59
N LEU A 298 -38.05 -25.59 11.67
CA LEU A 298 -37.94 -24.84 12.92
C LEU A 298 -39.27 -24.92 13.68
N TYR A 299 -39.25 -25.58 14.84
CA TYR A 299 -40.38 -25.73 15.78
C TYR A 299 -40.31 -24.77 16.96
#